data_AF-A0A8J1MAG2-F1
#
_entry.id   AF-A0A8J1MAG2-F1
#
_cell.length_a   1.000
_cell.length_b   1.000
_cell.length_c   1.000
_cell.angle_alpha   90.00
_cell.angle_beta   90.00
_cell.angle_gamma   90.00
#
_symmetry.space_group_name_H-M   'P 1'
#
loop_
_entity.id
_entity.type
_entity.pdbx_description
1 polymer ?
#
loop_
_entity_poly.entity_id
_entity_poly.type
_entity_poly.pdbx_seq_one_letter_code
_entity_poly.pdbx_strand_id
1 'polypeptide(L)'
;MFRLVEPVVALYCFASFFTFPLMQQYVYARLLNEGSSDSFVNGNNTSHCETNQSDPSYIHQKEVQKRASLFSSTLDLSSLFPSLVMALILVSYGDRHGRKASILLPCLGGLLSVCIYCAIAFFTLPLAVLYLSYVISGFMGGFATFIGGCFSYVADLSEDAQQKNIRIAFVDMVLGVSSGLAGIASGYLIQELGFKWAFLIPGLLHIINIFYIYFFLEETVQRSEFQQPVLSKEGFTELFTGVYLLFRNASCKKRLVLTLLLLAFMLYLLANFGAVGLFTLYELDAPLCWDSVLVGWGSAFSTFCFVGSFVGVYLFSRCLKDAYIVFIGMTSWIGGVILVAFSTTTIAMMLVFEFPFSFLHFSQFWRQKLLLQQEFLSCLRLCLFLFCAL
;
A
#
# COMPACT_ATOMS: atom_id res chain seq x y z
N MET A 1 6.03 3.15 -30.30
CA MET A 1 6.44 2.09 -29.35
C MET A 1 6.19 2.63 -27.94
N PHE A 2 5.34 1.98 -27.14
CA PHE A 2 4.76 2.56 -25.91
C PHE A 2 5.66 2.33 -24.68
N ARG A 3 6.54 3.30 -24.37
CA ARG A 3 7.35 3.31 -23.14
C ARG A 3 6.62 3.98 -21.96
N LEU A 4 5.32 3.71 -21.83
CA LEU A 4 4.46 4.34 -20.83
C LEU A 4 4.06 3.31 -19.77
N VAL A 5 4.52 3.52 -18.54
CA VAL A 5 4.20 2.71 -17.35
C VAL A 5 3.02 3.30 -16.58
N GLU A 6 2.61 4.52 -16.91
CA GLU A 6 1.54 5.27 -16.26
C GLU A 6 0.18 4.54 -16.32
N PRO A 7 -0.25 3.92 -17.45
CA PRO A 7 -1.46 3.11 -17.48
C PRO A 7 -1.38 1.87 -16.57
N VAL A 8 -0.18 1.29 -16.44
CA VAL A 8 0.06 0.12 -15.57
C VAL A 8 -0.11 0.48 -14.11
N VAL A 9 0.44 1.63 -13.71
CA VAL A 9 0.26 2.20 -12.37
C VAL A 9 -1.21 2.48 -12.11
N ALA A 10 -1.90 3.16 -13.03
CA ALA A 10 -3.30 3.51 -12.88
C ALA A 10 -4.19 2.28 -12.62
N LEU A 11 -4.06 1.24 -13.45
CA LEU A 11 -4.86 0.02 -13.33
C LEU A 11 -4.56 -0.77 -12.04
N TYR A 12 -3.28 -0.94 -11.70
CA TYR A 12 -2.90 -1.66 -10.48
C TYR A 12 -3.33 -0.92 -9.21
N CYS A 13 -3.10 0.40 -9.16
CA CYS A 13 -3.50 1.22 -8.03
C CYS A 13 -5.01 1.24 -7.90
N PHE A 14 -5.76 1.40 -8.99
CA PHE A 14 -7.21 1.33 -8.93
C PHE A 14 -7.68 -0.02 -8.37
N ALA A 15 -7.17 -1.15 -8.89
CA ALA A 15 -7.54 -2.47 -8.39
C ALA A 15 -7.19 -2.68 -6.90
N SER A 16 -6.02 -2.22 -6.46
CA SER A 16 -5.55 -2.37 -5.07
C SER A 16 -6.37 -1.53 -4.10
N PHE A 17 -6.55 -0.24 -4.40
CA PHE A 17 -7.30 0.69 -3.55
C PHE A 17 -8.81 0.45 -3.59
N PHE A 18 -9.32 -0.23 -4.62
CA PHE A 18 -10.68 -0.77 -4.62
C PHE A 18 -10.80 -1.95 -3.64
N THR A 19 -9.77 -2.82 -3.62
CA THR A 19 -9.78 -4.06 -2.83
C THR A 19 -9.60 -3.81 -1.33
N PHE A 20 -8.80 -2.82 -0.91
CA PHE A 20 -8.52 -2.57 0.51
C PHE A 20 -9.78 -2.32 1.36
N PRO A 21 -10.62 -1.30 1.08
CA PRO A 21 -11.84 -1.05 1.86
C PRO A 21 -12.86 -2.18 1.67
N LEU A 22 -12.97 -2.74 0.46
CA LEU A 22 -13.86 -3.87 0.16
C LEU A 22 -13.56 -5.08 1.05
N MET A 23 -12.28 -5.44 1.16
CA MET A 23 -11.82 -6.59 1.94
C MET A 23 -12.07 -6.37 3.43
N GLN A 24 -11.78 -5.16 3.93
CA GLN A 24 -11.99 -4.82 5.34
C GLN A 24 -13.47 -4.82 5.72
N GLN A 25 -14.33 -4.23 4.89
CA GLN A 25 -15.78 -4.25 5.06
C GLN A 25 -16.33 -5.68 5.00
N TYR A 26 -15.83 -6.51 4.07
CA TYR A 26 -16.24 -7.90 3.95
C TYR A 26 -15.90 -8.73 5.19
N VAL A 27 -14.68 -8.61 5.72
CA VAL A 27 -14.26 -9.32 6.95
C VAL A 27 -15.13 -8.90 8.13
N TYR A 28 -15.34 -7.59 8.30
CA TYR A 28 -16.19 -7.07 9.36
C TYR A 28 -17.62 -7.63 9.26
N ALA A 29 -18.23 -7.56 8.08
CA ALA A 29 -19.57 -8.09 7.84
C ALA A 29 -19.67 -9.61 8.06
N ARG A 30 -18.61 -10.37 7.72
CA ARG A 30 -18.55 -11.82 7.95
C ARG A 30 -18.48 -12.16 9.43
N LEU A 31 -17.59 -11.49 10.18
CA LEU A 31 -17.43 -11.70 11.62
C LEU A 31 -18.66 -11.25 12.41
N LEU A 32 -19.36 -10.20 11.96
CA LEU A 32 -20.59 -9.74 12.59
C LEU A 32 -21.71 -10.80 12.54
N ASN A 33 -21.78 -11.54 11.41
CA ASN A 33 -22.75 -12.58 11.14
C ASN A 33 -22.30 -13.98 11.62
N GLU A 34 -21.08 -14.14 12.13
CA GLU A 34 -20.62 -15.40 12.71
C GLU A 34 -21.34 -15.64 14.05
N GLY A 35 -22.32 -16.55 14.05
CA GLY A 35 -23.06 -16.96 15.25
C GLY A 35 -24.53 -16.54 15.27
N SER A 36 -24.98 -15.67 14.35
CA SER A 36 -26.41 -15.41 14.11
C SER A 36 -27.00 -16.53 13.25
N SER A 37 -28.13 -17.10 13.66
CA SER A 37 -28.84 -18.15 12.90
C SER A 37 -29.46 -17.65 11.59
N ASP A 38 -29.42 -16.35 11.35
CA ASP A 38 -29.85 -15.75 10.09
C ASP A 38 -28.77 -15.95 9.01
N SER A 39 -29.18 -16.57 7.91
CA SER A 39 -28.42 -16.63 6.67
C SER A 39 -27.94 -15.23 6.30
N PHE A 40 -26.64 -15.06 6.03
CA PHE A 40 -25.99 -13.84 5.52
C PHE A 40 -26.98 -12.96 4.72
N VAL A 41 -27.60 -11.99 5.39
CA VAL A 41 -28.58 -11.10 4.76
C VAL A 41 -27.77 -10.08 3.97
N ASN A 42 -27.65 -10.35 2.68
CA ASN A 42 -27.06 -9.46 1.71
C ASN A 42 -28.01 -8.27 1.51
N GLY A 43 -27.92 -7.25 2.37
CA GLY A 43 -28.53 -5.94 2.12
C GLY A 43 -29.61 -5.47 3.10
N ASN A 44 -29.25 -5.17 4.36
CA ASN A 44 -29.92 -4.05 5.03
C ASN A 44 -29.04 -2.81 4.85
N ASN A 45 -29.51 -1.94 3.95
CA ASN A 45 -28.88 -0.74 3.39
C ASN A 45 -28.74 0.43 4.38
N THR A 46 -28.64 0.14 5.66
CA THR A 46 -28.51 1.13 6.73
C THR A 46 -27.47 0.61 7.71
N SER A 47 -26.37 1.34 7.87
CA SER A 47 -25.43 1.13 8.95
C SER A 47 -26.19 1.30 10.28
N HIS A 48 -26.52 0.18 10.92
CA HIS A 48 -27.18 0.18 12.22
C HIS A 48 -26.10 0.02 13.29
N CYS A 49 -25.66 1.14 13.86
CA CYS A 49 -24.77 1.12 15.01
C CYS A 49 -25.59 1.41 16.26
N GLU A 50 -25.47 0.51 17.24
CA GLU A 50 -26.05 0.78 18.54
C GLU A 50 -25.18 1.81 19.25
N THR A 51 -25.78 2.76 19.95
CA THR A 51 -25.03 3.81 20.67
C THR A 51 -25.07 3.60 22.17
N ASN A 52 -26.05 2.82 22.65
CA ASN A 52 -26.19 2.50 24.05
C ASN A 52 -25.15 1.45 24.47
N GLN A 53 -24.19 1.86 25.31
CA GLN A 53 -23.09 0.99 25.73
C GLN A 53 -23.52 -0.22 26.56
N SER A 54 -24.71 -0.18 27.15
CA SER A 54 -25.27 -1.29 27.92
C SER A 54 -26.04 -2.29 27.05
N ASP A 55 -26.27 -1.99 25.77
CA ASP A 55 -26.96 -2.90 24.87
C ASP A 55 -26.04 -4.08 24.46
N PRO A 56 -26.51 -5.33 24.50
CA PRO A 56 -25.74 -6.49 24.05
C PRO A 56 -25.21 -6.37 22.61
N SER A 57 -25.95 -5.68 21.74
CA SER A 57 -25.60 -5.45 20.33
C SER A 57 -24.36 -4.57 20.21
N TYR A 58 -24.26 -3.53 21.04
CA TYR A 58 -23.07 -2.67 21.11
C TYR A 58 -21.84 -3.44 21.58
N ILE A 59 -22.00 -4.28 22.61
CA ILE A 59 -20.90 -5.10 23.14
C ILE A 59 -20.41 -6.09 22.08
N HIS A 60 -21.34 -6.70 21.34
CA HIS A 60 -21.03 -7.59 20.22
C HIS A 60 -20.29 -6.86 19.10
N GLN A 61 -20.76 -5.69 18.67
CA GLN A 61 -20.11 -4.86 17.64
C GLN A 61 -18.66 -4.52 18.02
N LYS A 62 -18.42 -4.10 19.26
CA LYS A 62 -17.05 -3.84 19.77
C LYS A 62 -16.15 -5.07 19.73
N GLU A 63 -16.65 -6.23 20.13
CA GLU A 63 -15.88 -7.47 20.09
C GLU A 63 -15.55 -7.87 18.64
N VAL A 64 -16.50 -7.71 17.72
CA VAL A 64 -16.29 -7.93 16.28
C VAL A 64 -15.24 -6.98 15.72
N GLN A 65 -15.31 -5.68 16.03
CA GLN A 65 -14.33 -4.68 15.60
C GLN A 65 -12.92 -5.02 16.13
N LYS A 66 -12.82 -5.45 17.40
CA LYS A 66 -11.56 -5.90 18.01
C LYS A 66 -11.02 -7.15 17.31
N ARG A 67 -11.87 -8.13 17.01
CA ARG A 67 -11.46 -9.34 16.28
C ARG A 67 -11.03 -9.04 14.86
N ALA A 68 -11.78 -8.20 14.15
CA ALA A 68 -11.46 -7.77 12.80
C ALA A 68 -10.11 -7.03 12.75
N SER A 69 -9.86 -6.12 13.69
CA SER A 69 -8.59 -5.39 13.74
C SER A 69 -7.39 -6.30 14.01
N LEU A 70 -7.50 -7.24 14.95
CA LEU A 70 -6.45 -8.24 15.22
C LEU A 70 -6.24 -9.17 14.02
N PHE A 71 -7.32 -9.59 13.37
CA PHE A 71 -7.27 -10.45 12.20
C PHE A 71 -6.58 -9.76 11.02
N SER A 72 -6.99 -8.53 10.66
CA SER A 72 -6.36 -7.75 9.59
C SER A 72 -4.90 -7.44 9.88
N SER A 73 -4.56 -7.07 11.13
CA SER A 73 -3.16 -6.84 11.54
C SER A 73 -2.31 -8.10 11.36
N THR A 74 -2.87 -9.27 11.67
CA THR A 74 -2.16 -10.56 11.50
C THR A 74 -2.00 -10.92 10.03
N LEU A 75 -3.00 -10.64 9.18
CA LEU A 75 -2.89 -10.81 7.73
C LEU A 75 -1.77 -9.94 7.15
N ASP A 76 -1.72 -8.66 7.51
CA ASP A 76 -0.70 -7.74 7.04
C ASP A 76 0.70 -8.21 7.44
N LEU A 77 0.88 -8.59 8.71
CA LEU A 77 2.14 -9.17 9.21
C LEU A 77 2.54 -10.45 8.46
N SER A 78 1.56 -11.32 8.12
CA SER A 78 1.83 -12.55 7.37
C SER A 78 2.36 -12.31 5.96
N SER A 79 1.94 -11.22 5.31
CA SER A 79 2.43 -10.81 4.00
C SER A 79 3.73 -10.00 4.05
N LEU A 80 3.95 -9.27 5.15
CA LEU A 80 5.06 -8.32 5.30
C LEU A 80 6.41 -9.01 5.11
N PHE A 81 6.68 -10.08 5.86
CA PHE A 81 7.98 -10.76 5.80
C PHE A 81 8.26 -11.39 4.41
N PRO A 82 7.35 -12.18 3.81
CA PRO A 82 7.53 -12.68 2.45
C PRO A 82 7.69 -11.56 1.40
N SER A 83 6.89 -10.50 1.49
CA SER A 83 6.96 -9.35 0.58
C SER A 83 8.30 -8.65 0.65
N LEU A 84 8.84 -8.50 1.86
CA LEU A 84 10.13 -7.89 2.12
C LEU A 84 11.22 -8.70 1.37
N VAL A 85 11.32 -10.01 1.65
CA VAL A 85 12.32 -10.89 1.02
C VAL A 85 12.19 -10.87 -0.51
N MET A 86 10.97 -10.93 -1.04
CA MET A 86 10.76 -10.93 -2.47
C MET A 86 11.02 -9.57 -3.12
N ALA A 87 10.77 -8.47 -2.44
CA ALA A 87 11.13 -7.14 -2.91
C ALA A 87 12.63 -7.03 -3.17
N LEU A 88 13.48 -7.57 -2.28
CA LEU A 88 14.94 -7.62 -2.54
C LEU A 88 15.26 -8.34 -3.83
N ILE A 89 14.73 -9.56 -3.94
CA ILE A 89 15.06 -10.47 -5.03
C ILE A 89 14.62 -9.84 -6.34
N LEU A 90 13.39 -9.33 -6.40
CA LEU A 90 12.80 -8.76 -7.61
C LEU A 90 13.39 -7.41 -7.99
N VAL A 91 13.69 -6.53 -7.02
CA VAL A 91 14.36 -5.24 -7.32
C VAL A 91 15.77 -5.48 -7.83
N SER A 92 16.52 -6.38 -7.19
CA SER A 92 17.89 -6.71 -7.58
C SER A 92 17.97 -7.50 -8.88
N TYR A 93 17.03 -8.42 -9.08
CA TYR A 93 16.83 -9.09 -10.36
C TYR A 93 16.50 -8.05 -11.43
N GLY A 94 15.63 -7.09 -11.12
CA GLY A 94 15.23 -6.03 -12.02
C GLY A 94 16.37 -5.12 -12.46
N ASP A 95 17.34 -4.86 -11.58
CA ASP A 95 18.54 -4.08 -11.91
C ASP A 95 19.44 -4.79 -12.95
N ARG A 96 19.42 -6.13 -12.99
CA ARG A 96 20.31 -6.93 -13.85
C ARG A 96 19.62 -7.47 -15.11
N HIS A 97 18.38 -7.92 -14.98
CA HIS A 97 17.68 -8.71 -16.00
C HIS A 97 16.47 -8.00 -16.60
N GLY A 98 16.10 -6.82 -16.08
CA GLY A 98 14.97 -6.05 -16.56
C GLY A 98 13.88 -5.80 -15.53
N ARG A 99 13.27 -4.61 -15.59
CA ARG A 99 12.28 -4.11 -14.63
C ARG A 99 10.94 -4.84 -14.70
N LYS A 100 10.63 -5.50 -15.81
CA LYS A 100 9.31 -6.11 -16.05
C LYS A 100 8.95 -7.17 -15.00
N ALA A 101 9.91 -7.92 -14.47
CA ALA A 101 9.65 -8.91 -13.42
C ALA A 101 9.13 -8.28 -12.11
N SER A 102 9.71 -7.15 -11.71
CA SER A 102 9.31 -6.40 -10.49
C SER A 102 7.91 -5.76 -10.61
N ILE A 103 7.39 -5.63 -11.83
CA ILE A 103 6.07 -5.05 -12.11
C ILE A 103 5.03 -6.16 -12.35
N LEU A 104 5.39 -7.19 -13.13
CA LEU A 104 4.48 -8.26 -13.53
C LEU A 104 4.16 -9.23 -12.38
N LEU A 105 5.14 -9.63 -11.57
CA LEU A 105 4.91 -10.63 -10.52
C LEU A 105 3.92 -10.14 -9.45
N PRO A 106 3.99 -8.88 -8.97
CA PRO A 106 2.96 -8.35 -8.07
C PRO A 106 1.56 -8.28 -8.69
N CYS A 107 1.45 -8.05 -10.01
CA CYS A 107 0.16 -8.07 -10.70
C CYS A 107 -0.44 -9.48 -10.74
N LEU A 108 0.39 -10.50 -10.97
CA LEU A 108 -0.03 -11.90 -10.89
C LEU A 108 -0.43 -12.29 -9.46
N GLY A 109 0.28 -11.77 -8.45
CA GLY A 109 -0.08 -11.94 -7.05
C GLY A 109 -1.43 -11.35 -6.70
N GLY A 110 -1.67 -10.11 -7.12
CA GLY A 110 -2.96 -9.46 -6.97
C GLY A 110 -4.10 -10.25 -7.63
N LEU A 111 -3.90 -10.74 -8.86
CA LEU A 111 -4.89 -11.57 -9.54
C LEU A 111 -5.19 -12.87 -8.76
N LEU A 112 -4.15 -13.58 -8.32
CA LEU A 112 -4.31 -14.82 -7.57
C LEU A 112 -5.02 -14.57 -6.23
N SER A 113 -4.68 -13.49 -5.53
CA SER A 113 -5.36 -13.08 -4.31
C SER A 113 -6.83 -12.78 -4.54
N VAL A 114 -7.18 -12.03 -5.59
CA VAL A 114 -8.57 -11.75 -5.94
C VAL A 114 -9.34 -13.03 -6.28
N CYS A 115 -8.74 -13.98 -6.99
CA CYS A 115 -9.37 -15.28 -7.23
C CYS A 115 -9.70 -16.01 -5.92
N ILE A 116 -8.79 -15.96 -4.93
CA ILE A 116 -9.04 -16.53 -3.59
C ILE A 116 -10.14 -15.75 -2.86
N TYR A 117 -10.17 -14.42 -2.93
CA TYR A 117 -11.23 -13.60 -2.33
C TYR A 117 -12.60 -13.92 -2.92
N CYS A 118 -12.69 -14.05 -4.25
CA CYS A 118 -13.88 -14.52 -4.93
C CYS A 118 -14.30 -15.91 -4.45
N ALA A 119 -13.37 -16.86 -4.35
CA ALA A 119 -13.69 -18.19 -3.84
C ALA A 119 -14.25 -18.15 -2.40
N ILE A 120 -13.66 -17.32 -1.54
CA ILE A 120 -14.13 -17.13 -0.17
C ILE A 120 -15.54 -16.52 -0.16
N ALA A 121 -15.79 -15.51 -0.99
CA ALA A 121 -17.07 -14.80 -1.06
C ALA A 121 -18.20 -15.64 -1.66
N PHE A 122 -17.94 -16.39 -2.74
CA PHE A 122 -18.96 -17.20 -3.42
C PHE A 122 -19.25 -18.51 -2.71
N PHE A 123 -18.21 -19.23 -2.26
CA PHE A 123 -18.34 -20.52 -1.59
C PHE A 123 -18.42 -20.42 -0.07
N THR A 124 -18.39 -19.20 0.48
CA THR A 124 -18.57 -18.97 1.93
C THR A 124 -17.47 -19.65 2.76
N LEU A 125 -16.24 -19.71 2.23
CA LEU A 125 -15.12 -20.41 2.85
C LEU A 125 -14.71 -19.75 4.19
N PRO A 126 -13.99 -20.47 5.07
CA PRO A 126 -13.47 -19.89 6.30
C PRO A 126 -12.56 -18.70 6.02
N LEU A 127 -12.68 -17.64 6.85
CA LEU A 127 -11.82 -16.45 6.73
C LEU A 127 -10.32 -16.79 6.87
N ALA A 128 -9.98 -17.89 7.56
CA ALA A 128 -8.60 -18.37 7.67
C ALA A 128 -7.88 -18.61 6.32
N VAL A 129 -8.62 -18.86 5.24
CA VAL A 129 -8.04 -19.01 3.89
C VAL A 129 -7.36 -17.71 3.41
N LEU A 130 -7.72 -16.56 4.00
CA LEU A 130 -7.08 -15.27 3.70
C LEU A 130 -5.60 -15.23 4.06
N TYR A 131 -5.16 -15.95 5.11
CA TYR A 131 -3.74 -16.04 5.44
C TYR A 131 -2.92 -16.58 4.27
N LEU A 132 -3.45 -17.60 3.59
CA LEU A 132 -2.81 -18.16 2.41
C LEU A 132 -2.71 -17.13 1.27
N SER A 133 -3.79 -16.38 1.02
CA SER A 133 -3.82 -15.32 -0.01
C SER A 133 -2.76 -14.24 0.26
N TYR A 134 -2.65 -13.77 1.50
CA TYR A 134 -1.71 -12.72 1.89
C TYR A 134 -0.24 -13.20 1.83
N VAL A 135 0.03 -14.43 2.27
CA VAL A 135 1.36 -15.03 2.15
C VAL A 135 1.77 -15.20 0.69
N ILE A 136 0.87 -15.70 -0.17
CA ILE A 136 1.11 -15.83 -1.61
C ILE A 136 1.38 -14.46 -2.25
N SER A 137 0.55 -13.46 -1.96
CA SER A 137 0.74 -12.09 -2.47
C SER A 137 2.09 -11.52 -2.05
N GLY A 138 2.49 -11.77 -0.79
CA GLY A 138 3.80 -11.41 -0.27
C GLY A 138 4.92 -12.09 -1.07
N PHE A 139 4.84 -13.39 -1.32
CA PHE A 139 5.82 -14.10 -2.15
C PHE A 139 5.83 -13.66 -3.63
N MET A 140 4.82 -12.92 -4.08
CA MET A 140 4.77 -12.35 -5.43
C MET A 140 5.22 -10.88 -5.47
N GLY A 141 5.66 -10.33 -4.33
CA GLY A 141 6.31 -9.02 -4.21
C GLY A 141 5.41 -7.93 -3.63
N GLY A 142 4.08 -8.07 -3.71
CA GLY A 142 3.13 -7.12 -3.15
C GLY A 142 3.21 -5.68 -3.71
N PHE A 143 2.46 -4.77 -3.09
CA PHE A 143 2.27 -3.39 -3.55
C PHE A 143 3.58 -2.58 -3.58
N ALA A 144 4.44 -2.73 -2.57
CA ALA A 144 5.69 -1.97 -2.47
C ALA A 144 6.67 -2.31 -3.59
N THR A 145 6.80 -3.59 -3.96
CA THR A 145 7.66 -4.01 -5.07
C THR A 145 7.16 -3.48 -6.41
N PHE A 146 5.84 -3.52 -6.63
CA PHE A 146 5.24 -2.99 -7.84
C PHE A 146 5.56 -1.50 -8.04
N ILE A 147 5.29 -0.68 -7.02
CA ILE A 147 5.56 0.77 -7.06
C ILE A 147 7.06 1.04 -7.21
N GLY A 148 7.90 0.28 -6.50
CA GLY A 148 9.35 0.34 -6.64
C GLY A 148 9.82 0.05 -8.07
N GLY A 149 9.26 -0.98 -8.70
CA GLY A 149 9.53 -1.36 -10.09
C GLY A 149 9.13 -0.26 -11.08
N CYS A 150 7.95 0.34 -10.90
CA CYS A 150 7.45 1.42 -11.76
C CYS A 150 8.33 2.68 -11.65
N PHE A 151 8.74 3.07 -10.45
CA PHE A 151 9.64 4.22 -10.29
C PHE A 151 11.04 3.96 -10.86
N SER A 152 11.57 2.75 -10.68
CA SER A 152 12.84 2.37 -11.31
C SER A 152 12.72 2.37 -12.84
N TYR A 153 11.60 1.91 -13.40
CA TYR A 153 11.32 1.99 -14.84
C TYR A 153 11.29 3.42 -15.37
N VAL A 154 10.62 4.34 -14.65
CA VAL A 154 10.61 5.77 -14.99
C VAL A 154 12.01 6.37 -14.93
N ALA A 155 12.79 6.00 -13.90
CA ALA A 155 14.15 6.49 -13.74
C ALA A 155 15.07 6.03 -14.87
N ASP A 156 14.96 4.77 -15.30
CA ASP A 156 15.76 4.22 -16.41
C ASP A 156 15.45 4.93 -17.75
N LEU A 157 14.23 5.45 -17.93
CA LEU A 157 13.79 6.14 -19.15
C LEU A 157 14.07 7.64 -19.18
N SER A 158 14.56 8.23 -18.09
CA SER A 158 14.74 9.67 -17.99
C SER A 158 16.20 10.03 -18.24
N GLU A 159 16.45 10.95 -19.18
CA GLU A 159 17.81 11.33 -19.57
C GLU A 159 18.43 12.33 -18.58
N ASP A 160 17.61 13.22 -18.03
CA ASP A 160 18.03 14.23 -17.06
C ASP A 160 17.21 14.18 -15.75
N ALA A 161 17.73 14.86 -14.73
CA ALA A 161 17.10 14.89 -13.41
C ALA A 161 15.75 15.61 -13.39
N GLN A 162 15.52 16.60 -14.26
CA GLN A 162 14.29 17.38 -14.29
C GLN A 162 13.14 16.57 -14.90
N GLN A 163 13.37 15.92 -16.04
CA GLN A 163 12.44 15.00 -16.69
C GLN A 163 12.06 13.86 -15.75
N LYS A 164 13.06 13.26 -15.08
CA LYS A 164 12.85 12.22 -14.06
C LYS A 164 11.93 12.70 -12.94
N ASN A 165 12.19 13.89 -12.39
CA ASN A 165 11.39 14.47 -11.31
C ASN A 165 9.94 14.73 -11.74
N ILE A 166 9.74 15.29 -12.93
CA ILE A 166 8.40 15.58 -13.47
C ILE A 166 7.62 14.27 -13.68
N ARG A 167 8.27 13.26 -14.26
CA ARG A 167 7.62 11.99 -14.56
C ARG A 167 7.29 11.18 -13.31
N ILE A 168 8.17 11.18 -12.30
CA ILE A 168 7.88 10.61 -10.98
C ILE A 168 6.69 11.33 -10.33
N ALA A 169 6.65 12.66 -10.37
CA ALA A 169 5.53 13.42 -9.83
C ALA A 169 4.21 13.11 -10.57
N PHE A 170 4.26 12.93 -11.88
CA PHE A 170 3.09 12.53 -12.66
C PHE A 170 2.60 11.12 -12.28
N VAL A 171 3.50 10.15 -12.10
CA VAL A 171 3.14 8.81 -11.60
C VAL A 171 2.51 8.87 -10.22
N ASP A 172 3.04 9.69 -9.32
CA ASP A 172 2.48 9.89 -7.97
C ASP A 172 1.06 10.51 -8.02
N MET A 173 0.84 11.46 -8.93
CA MET A 173 -0.49 12.02 -9.19
C MET A 173 -1.46 10.95 -9.73
N VAL A 174 -1.02 10.10 -10.68
CA VAL A 174 -1.83 9.00 -11.21
C VAL A 174 -2.23 8.03 -10.09
N LEU A 175 -1.30 7.68 -9.20
CA LEU A 175 -1.57 6.86 -8.03
C LEU A 175 -2.67 7.50 -7.15
N GLY A 176 -2.55 8.79 -6.85
CA GLY A 176 -3.53 9.52 -6.06
C GLY A 176 -4.92 9.58 -6.69
N VAL A 177 -5.01 9.95 -7.97
CA VAL A 177 -6.30 10.01 -8.68
C VAL A 177 -6.93 8.62 -8.80
N SER A 178 -6.16 7.60 -9.17
CA SER A 178 -6.65 6.22 -9.30
C SER A 178 -7.14 5.65 -7.96
N SER A 179 -6.45 5.94 -6.86
CA SER A 179 -6.88 5.53 -5.52
C SER A 179 -8.19 6.20 -5.11
N GLY A 180 -8.37 7.48 -5.42
CA GLY A 180 -9.57 8.21 -5.02
C GLY A 180 -10.80 7.75 -5.78
N LEU A 181 -10.66 7.59 -7.10
CA LEU A 181 -11.71 7.02 -7.94
C LEU A 181 -12.05 5.58 -7.53
N ALA A 182 -11.06 4.78 -7.16
CA ALA A 182 -11.26 3.42 -6.68
C ALA A 182 -12.02 3.36 -5.36
N GLY A 183 -11.73 4.26 -4.42
CA GLY A 183 -12.46 4.39 -3.16
C GLY A 183 -13.95 4.65 -3.40
N ILE A 184 -14.28 5.69 -4.17
CA ILE A 184 -15.68 6.01 -4.53
C ILE A 184 -16.35 4.83 -5.23
N ALA A 185 -15.69 4.28 -6.25
CA ALA A 185 -16.23 3.15 -7.01
C ALA A 185 -16.52 1.94 -6.11
N SER A 186 -15.61 1.62 -5.18
CA SER A 186 -15.78 0.48 -4.26
C SER A 186 -17.03 0.65 -3.38
N GLY A 187 -17.28 1.85 -2.86
CA GLY A 187 -18.43 2.12 -1.99
C GLY A 187 -19.77 1.90 -2.67
N TYR A 188 -19.95 2.49 -3.86
CA TYR A 188 -21.19 2.33 -4.65
C TYR A 188 -21.35 0.91 -5.20
N LEU A 189 -20.26 0.27 -5.66
CA LEU A 189 -20.36 -1.09 -6.20
C LEU A 189 -20.62 -2.14 -5.12
N ILE A 190 -20.14 -1.92 -3.89
CA ILE A 190 -20.54 -2.73 -2.73
C ILE A 190 -22.03 -2.56 -2.45
N GLN A 191 -22.55 -1.33 -2.49
CA GLN A 191 -23.97 -1.05 -2.22
C GLN A 191 -24.88 -1.70 -3.27
N GLU A 192 -24.55 -1.56 -4.56
CA GLU A 192 -25.41 -2.02 -5.66
C GLU A 192 -25.25 -3.51 -5.98
N LEU A 193 -24.03 -4.04 -5.96
CA LEU A 193 -23.73 -5.40 -6.40
C LEU A 193 -23.49 -6.36 -5.23
N GLY A 194 -23.25 -5.85 -4.02
CA GLY A 194 -22.81 -6.64 -2.88
C GLY A 194 -21.35 -7.09 -2.99
N PHE A 195 -20.80 -7.60 -1.88
CA PHE A 195 -19.39 -7.97 -1.77
C PHE A 195 -18.93 -9.00 -2.83
N LYS A 196 -19.76 -10.03 -3.10
CA LYS A 196 -19.38 -11.16 -3.98
C LYS A 196 -19.02 -10.69 -5.39
N TRP A 197 -19.86 -9.85 -5.98
CA TRP A 197 -19.69 -9.35 -7.34
C TRP A 197 -18.66 -8.21 -7.40
N ALA A 198 -18.58 -7.40 -6.34
CA ALA A 198 -17.56 -6.35 -6.24
C ALA A 198 -16.12 -6.91 -6.32
N PHE A 199 -15.84 -8.10 -5.76
CA PHE A 199 -14.51 -8.72 -5.85
C PHE A 199 -14.08 -9.10 -7.28
N LEU A 200 -14.98 -9.27 -8.25
CA LEU A 200 -14.60 -9.61 -9.63
C LEU A 200 -13.96 -8.43 -10.37
N ILE A 201 -14.32 -7.20 -10.01
CA ILE A 201 -13.86 -5.96 -10.66
C ILE A 201 -12.34 -5.80 -10.61
N PRO A 202 -11.66 -5.87 -9.44
CA PRO A 202 -10.21 -5.79 -9.39
C PRO A 202 -9.52 -6.95 -10.13
N GLY A 203 -10.15 -8.12 -10.20
CA GLY A 203 -9.64 -9.27 -10.96
C GLY A 203 -9.55 -8.98 -12.45
N LEU A 204 -10.60 -8.40 -13.03
CA LEU A 204 -10.62 -7.96 -14.43
C LEU A 204 -9.54 -6.91 -14.70
N LEU A 205 -9.39 -5.93 -13.79
CA LEU A 205 -8.36 -4.89 -13.91
C LEU A 205 -6.94 -5.47 -13.86
N HIS A 206 -6.67 -6.44 -12.98
CA HIS A 206 -5.38 -7.14 -12.96
C HIS A 206 -5.13 -7.93 -14.25
N ILE A 207 -6.14 -8.59 -14.83
CA ILE A 207 -6.01 -9.29 -16.12
C ILE A 207 -5.66 -8.31 -17.24
N ILE A 208 -6.39 -7.19 -17.35
CA ILE A 208 -6.11 -6.14 -18.34
C ILE A 208 -4.70 -5.59 -18.15
N ASN A 209 -4.28 -5.38 -16.90
CA ASN A 209 -2.96 -4.85 -16.60
C ASN A 209 -1.84 -5.84 -16.95
N ILE A 210 -2.01 -7.13 -16.61
CA ILE A 210 -1.07 -8.19 -17.00
C ILE A 210 -0.93 -8.27 -18.52
N PHE A 211 -2.06 -8.21 -19.24
CA PHE A 211 -2.06 -8.17 -20.70
C PHE A 211 -1.28 -6.97 -21.23
N TYR A 212 -1.54 -5.77 -20.69
CA TYR A 212 -0.80 -4.56 -21.07
C TYR A 212 0.70 -4.70 -20.82
N ILE A 213 1.09 -5.17 -19.63
CA ILE A 213 2.51 -5.38 -19.27
C ILE A 213 3.15 -6.39 -20.23
N TYR A 214 2.49 -7.52 -20.50
CA TYR A 214 3.07 -8.57 -21.32
C TYR A 214 3.29 -8.11 -22.76
N PHE A 215 2.27 -7.52 -23.41
CA PHE A 215 2.29 -7.20 -24.84
C PHE A 215 2.83 -5.81 -25.18
N PHE A 216 2.63 -4.80 -24.32
CA PHE A 216 2.94 -3.40 -24.65
C PHE A 216 4.09 -2.81 -23.85
N LEU A 217 4.33 -3.26 -22.61
CA LEU A 217 5.43 -2.74 -21.80
C LEU A 217 6.77 -3.35 -22.26
N GLU A 218 7.57 -2.49 -22.87
CA GLU A 218 8.92 -2.79 -23.34
C GLU A 218 9.92 -2.85 -22.16
N GLU A 219 10.94 -3.69 -22.27
CA GLU A 219 11.99 -3.82 -21.25
C GLU A 219 13.00 -2.67 -21.35
N THR A 220 13.40 -2.10 -20.22
CA THR A 220 14.30 -0.93 -20.17
C THR A 220 15.77 -1.31 -20.06
N VAL A 221 16.08 -2.46 -19.47
CA VAL A 221 17.47 -2.91 -19.27
C VAL A 221 17.90 -3.78 -20.44
N GLN A 222 18.91 -3.34 -21.19
CA GLN A 222 19.55 -4.17 -22.19
C GLN A 222 20.35 -5.29 -21.50
N ARG A 223 20.02 -6.54 -21.81
CA ARG A 223 20.70 -7.71 -21.24
C ARG A 223 22.16 -7.70 -21.69
N SER A 224 23.09 -7.72 -20.74
CA SER A 224 24.47 -8.14 -21.04
C SER A 224 24.49 -9.67 -21.03
N GLU A 225 25.03 -10.30 -22.07
CA GLU A 225 25.06 -11.76 -22.24
C GLU A 225 25.81 -12.52 -21.12
N PHE A 226 26.50 -11.81 -20.21
CA PHE A 226 27.37 -12.40 -19.17
C PHE A 226 26.84 -12.32 -17.73
N GLN A 227 25.56 -12.04 -17.49
CA GLN A 227 25.04 -11.90 -16.12
C GLN A 227 24.73 -13.24 -15.43
N GLN A 228 25.32 -13.42 -14.24
CA GLN A 228 25.11 -14.55 -13.34
C GLN A 228 23.68 -14.59 -12.76
N PRO A 229 23.15 -15.78 -12.44
CA PRO A 229 21.80 -15.94 -11.88
C PRO A 229 21.67 -15.29 -10.49
N VAL A 230 20.72 -14.37 -10.33
CA VAL A 230 20.47 -13.64 -9.06
C VAL A 230 20.01 -14.55 -7.93
N LEU A 231 19.34 -15.67 -8.26
CA LEU A 231 18.92 -16.68 -7.27
C LEU A 231 20.06 -17.63 -6.84
N SER A 232 21.30 -17.46 -7.32
CA SER A 232 22.43 -18.26 -6.84
C SER A 232 22.89 -17.80 -5.45
N LYS A 233 23.60 -18.69 -4.73
CA LYS A 233 24.26 -18.32 -3.46
C LYS A 233 25.20 -17.13 -3.66
N GLU A 234 25.91 -17.03 -4.80
CA GLU A 234 26.77 -15.88 -5.06
C GLU A 234 25.96 -14.59 -5.23
N GLY A 235 24.83 -14.62 -5.93
CA GLY A 235 23.96 -13.45 -6.13
C GLY A 235 23.41 -12.87 -4.82
N PHE A 236 22.93 -13.73 -3.91
CA PHE A 236 22.55 -13.30 -2.56
C PHE A 236 23.75 -12.78 -1.75
N THR A 237 24.90 -13.44 -1.85
CA THR A 237 26.12 -13.02 -1.14
C THR A 237 26.57 -11.64 -1.61
N GLU A 238 26.52 -11.34 -2.91
CA GLU A 238 26.83 -10.01 -3.46
C GLU A 238 25.86 -8.93 -2.95
N LEU A 239 24.56 -9.26 -2.86
CA LEU A 239 23.55 -8.34 -2.34
C LEU A 239 23.80 -7.98 -0.88
N PHE A 240 24.02 -8.99 -0.04
CA PHE A 240 24.34 -8.80 1.38
C PHE A 240 25.71 -8.15 1.57
N THR A 241 26.68 -8.41 0.69
CA THR A 241 28.00 -7.78 0.75
C THR A 241 27.94 -6.29 0.41
N GLY A 242 27.18 -5.87 -0.61
CA GLY A 242 27.03 -4.46 -0.95
C GLY A 242 26.40 -3.64 0.19
N VAL A 243 25.37 -4.21 0.81
CA VAL A 243 24.71 -3.72 2.03
C VAL A 243 25.71 -3.61 3.19
N TYR A 244 26.41 -4.70 3.48
CA TYR A 244 27.43 -4.75 4.53
C TYR A 244 28.55 -3.72 4.31
N LEU A 245 29.00 -3.53 3.08
CA LEU A 245 30.04 -2.57 2.71
C LEU A 245 29.58 -1.12 2.90
N LEU A 246 28.30 -0.79 2.65
CA LEU A 246 27.78 0.55 2.96
C LEU A 246 27.93 0.90 4.44
N PHE A 247 27.65 -0.07 5.32
CA PHE A 247 27.77 0.15 6.76
C PHE A 247 29.22 0.12 7.17
N ARG A 248 30.00 -0.86 6.69
CA ARG A 248 31.42 -1.00 7.02
C ARG A 248 32.25 0.21 6.61
N ASN A 249 31.95 0.84 5.46
CA ASN A 249 32.70 2.00 4.98
C ASN A 249 32.17 3.34 5.52
N ALA A 250 30.99 3.35 6.15
CA ALA A 250 30.45 4.53 6.79
C ALA A 250 31.15 4.83 8.13
N SER A 251 31.36 6.11 8.43
CA SER A 251 31.83 6.57 9.75
C SER A 251 30.81 6.23 10.84
N CYS A 252 31.23 6.15 12.11
CA CYS A 252 30.33 5.82 13.23
C CYS A 252 29.07 6.72 13.26
N LYS A 253 29.25 8.03 13.04
CA LYS A 253 28.13 8.98 12.92
C LYS A 253 27.22 8.68 11.73
N LYS A 254 27.79 8.38 10.54
CA LYS A 254 27.00 8.06 9.34
C LYS A 254 26.23 6.75 9.52
N ARG A 255 26.83 5.72 10.13
CA ARG A 255 26.15 4.45 10.47
C ARG A 255 24.97 4.69 11.42
N LEU A 256 25.18 5.46 12.49
CA LEU A 256 24.12 5.77 13.45
C LEU A 256 22.95 6.49 12.77
N VAL A 257 23.24 7.50 11.95
CA VAL A 257 22.22 8.25 11.21
C VAL A 257 21.47 7.34 10.23
N LEU A 258 22.17 6.50 9.47
CA LEU A 258 21.55 5.53 8.56
C LEU A 258 20.65 4.55 9.31
N THR A 259 21.12 3.96 10.40
CA THR A 259 20.30 3.05 11.22
C THR A 259 19.05 3.74 11.76
N LEU A 260 19.17 4.97 12.27
CA LEU A 260 18.03 5.72 12.79
C LEU A 260 17.01 6.05 11.70
N LEU A 261 17.47 6.45 10.51
CA LEU A 261 16.59 6.72 9.36
C LEU A 261 15.85 5.45 8.90
N LEU A 262 16.55 4.31 8.86
CA LEU A 262 15.97 3.03 8.49
C LEU A 262 14.93 2.56 9.52
N LEU A 263 15.25 2.67 10.81
CA LEU A 263 14.32 2.34 11.88
C LEU A 263 13.07 3.22 11.81
N ALA A 264 13.25 4.55 11.66
CA ALA A 264 12.14 5.48 11.51
C ALA A 264 11.26 5.12 10.31
N PHE A 265 11.87 4.76 9.17
CA PHE A 265 11.14 4.33 7.99
C PHE A 265 10.33 3.05 8.20
N MET A 266 10.91 2.04 8.85
CA MET A 266 10.21 0.78 9.11
C MET A 266 9.04 0.97 10.09
N LEU A 267 9.24 1.73 11.16
CA LEU A 267 8.18 2.07 12.11
C LEU A 267 7.05 2.83 11.42
N TYR A 268 7.40 3.75 10.53
CA TYR A 268 6.44 4.49 9.73
C TYR A 268 5.64 3.59 8.78
N LEU A 269 6.30 2.69 8.03
CA LEU A 269 5.60 1.75 7.14
C LEU A 269 4.62 0.86 7.92
N LEU A 270 5.08 0.33 9.06
CA LEU A 270 4.25 -0.48 9.95
C LEU A 270 3.03 0.30 10.43
N ALA A 271 3.25 1.53 10.92
CA ALA A 271 2.19 2.36 11.45
C ALA A 271 1.18 2.80 10.37
N ASN A 272 1.66 3.13 9.17
CA ASN A 272 0.79 3.53 8.07
C ASN A 272 -0.08 2.38 7.53
N PHE A 273 0.53 1.25 7.16
CA PHE A 273 -0.25 0.12 6.64
C PHE A 273 -1.19 -0.46 7.70
N GLY A 274 -0.77 -0.49 8.97
CA GLY A 274 -1.65 -0.86 10.07
C GLY A 274 -2.81 0.12 10.30
N ALA A 275 -2.59 1.43 10.07
CA ALA A 275 -3.62 2.44 10.27
C ALA A 275 -4.74 2.38 9.23
N VAL A 276 -4.44 2.06 7.96
CA VAL A 276 -5.45 2.04 6.87
C VAL A 276 -6.61 1.09 7.18
N GLY A 277 -6.32 -0.14 7.64
CA GLY A 277 -7.37 -1.09 8.02
C GLY A 277 -8.15 -0.67 9.26
N LEU A 278 -7.49 0.01 10.21
CA LEU A 278 -8.13 0.53 11.41
C LEU A 278 -9.07 1.69 11.12
N PHE A 279 -8.73 2.57 10.17
CA PHE A 279 -9.59 3.68 9.77
C PHE A 279 -10.92 3.18 9.22
N THR A 280 -10.92 2.22 8.30
CA THR A 280 -12.17 1.65 7.79
C THR A 280 -13.00 0.98 8.89
N LEU A 281 -12.37 0.28 9.85
CA LEU A 281 -13.11 -0.29 10.99
C LEU A 281 -13.68 0.78 11.93
N TYR A 282 -12.97 1.89 12.13
CA TYR A 282 -13.44 3.02 12.93
C TYR A 282 -14.61 3.73 12.25
N GLU A 283 -14.55 3.87 10.92
CA GLU A 283 -15.62 4.46 10.11
C GLU A 283 -16.90 3.62 10.16
N LEU A 284 -16.80 2.29 10.14
CA LEU A 284 -17.95 1.38 10.10
C LEU A 284 -18.73 1.27 11.42
N ASP A 285 -18.13 1.62 12.55
CA ASP A 285 -18.74 1.45 13.88
C ASP A 285 -19.09 2.80 14.54
N ALA A 286 -19.81 2.76 15.66
CA ALA A 286 -20.07 3.96 16.46
C ALA A 286 -18.74 4.60 16.90
N PRO A 287 -18.58 5.94 16.77
CA PRO A 287 -19.62 6.95 16.63
C PRO A 287 -19.97 7.38 15.18
N LEU A 288 -19.21 6.93 14.18
CA LEU A 288 -19.36 7.41 12.80
C LEU A 288 -20.44 6.66 12.03
N CYS A 289 -20.47 5.33 12.16
CA CYS A 289 -21.46 4.46 11.55
C CYS A 289 -21.63 4.68 10.04
N TRP A 290 -20.54 4.71 9.30
CA TRP A 290 -20.53 4.93 7.86
C TRP A 290 -21.01 3.69 7.11
N ASP A 291 -21.74 3.93 6.02
CA ASP A 291 -22.04 2.90 5.03
C ASP A 291 -20.86 2.75 4.03
N SER A 292 -21.00 1.81 3.10
CA SER A 292 -19.95 1.55 2.11
C SER A 292 -19.64 2.78 1.25
N VAL A 293 -20.64 3.61 0.94
CA VAL A 293 -20.48 4.82 0.12
C VAL A 293 -19.69 5.88 0.86
N LEU A 294 -20.01 6.14 2.12
CA LEU A 294 -19.33 7.14 2.92
C LEU A 294 -17.89 6.75 3.24
N VAL A 295 -17.63 5.45 3.48
CA VAL A 295 -16.26 4.89 3.52
C VAL A 295 -15.53 5.13 2.19
N GLY A 296 -16.22 4.92 1.05
CA GLY A 296 -15.66 5.19 -0.27
C GLY A 296 -15.28 6.66 -0.47
N TRP A 297 -16.11 7.59 -0.02
CA TRP A 297 -15.80 9.02 -0.01
C TRP A 297 -14.65 9.36 0.94
N GLY A 298 -14.62 8.80 2.15
CA GLY A 298 -13.50 8.98 3.10
C GLY A 298 -12.16 8.54 2.48
N SER A 299 -12.14 7.37 1.84
CA SER A 299 -10.99 6.90 1.07
C SER A 299 -10.63 7.88 -0.04
N ALA A 300 -11.60 8.43 -0.76
CA ALA A 300 -11.34 9.42 -1.80
C ALA A 300 -10.76 10.73 -1.26
N PHE A 301 -11.30 11.25 -0.16
CA PHE A 301 -10.75 12.45 0.50
C PHE A 301 -9.32 12.22 0.98
N SER A 302 -9.00 11.01 1.46
CA SER A 302 -7.63 10.66 1.83
C SER A 302 -6.64 10.77 0.64
N THR A 303 -7.12 10.74 -0.61
CA THR A 303 -6.23 10.85 -1.78
C THR A 303 -5.81 12.28 -2.10
N PHE A 304 -6.50 13.29 -1.53
CA PHE A 304 -5.96 14.65 -1.53
C PHE A 304 -4.62 14.75 -0.80
N CYS A 305 -4.26 13.76 0.03
CA CYS A 305 -2.91 13.64 0.59
C CYS A 305 -1.81 13.66 -0.48
N PHE A 306 -2.02 13.07 -1.67
CA PHE A 306 -1.02 13.06 -2.74
C PHE A 306 -0.80 14.46 -3.33
N VAL A 307 -1.91 15.18 -3.57
CA VAL A 307 -1.88 16.56 -4.07
C VAL A 307 -1.26 17.49 -3.03
N GLY A 308 -1.71 17.40 -1.78
CA GLY A 308 -1.15 18.14 -0.65
C GLY A 308 0.34 17.87 -0.46
N SER A 309 0.78 16.62 -0.63
CA SER A 309 2.20 16.26 -0.55
C SER A 309 3.00 16.91 -1.66
N PHE A 310 2.53 16.86 -2.90
CA PHE A 310 3.21 17.51 -4.01
C PHE A 310 3.36 19.02 -3.79
N VAL A 311 2.27 19.70 -3.43
CA VAL A 311 2.24 21.14 -3.17
C VAL A 311 3.12 21.50 -1.96
N GLY A 312 3.02 20.74 -0.88
CA GLY A 312 3.81 20.91 0.33
C GLY A 312 5.31 20.80 0.07
N VAL A 313 5.76 19.76 -0.66
CA VAL A 313 7.17 19.66 -1.07
C VAL A 313 7.56 20.86 -1.93
N TYR A 314 6.74 21.21 -2.92
CA TYR A 314 7.05 22.29 -3.85
C TYR A 314 7.23 23.65 -3.15
N LEU A 315 6.40 23.95 -2.15
CA LEU A 315 6.48 25.19 -1.37
C LEU A 315 7.63 25.14 -0.36
N PHE A 316 7.73 24.08 0.45
CA PHE A 316 8.73 24.00 1.52
C PHE A 316 10.15 23.80 1.02
N SER A 317 10.36 23.14 -0.12
CA SER A 317 11.69 22.96 -0.73
C SER A 317 12.34 24.26 -1.19
N ARG A 318 11.55 25.34 -1.35
CA ARG A 318 12.08 26.67 -1.64
C ARG A 318 12.73 27.34 -0.43
N CYS A 319 12.34 26.95 0.78
CA CYS A 319 12.67 27.67 2.01
C CYS A 319 13.39 26.81 3.06
N LEU A 320 13.24 25.50 3.01
CA LEU A 320 13.69 24.57 4.04
C LEU A 320 14.59 23.47 3.46
N LYS A 321 15.51 22.95 4.28
CA LYS A 321 16.32 21.77 3.95
C LYS A 321 15.48 20.50 4.09
N ASP A 322 15.73 19.49 3.28
CA ASP A 322 14.96 18.24 3.20
C ASP A 322 14.68 17.58 4.56
N ALA A 323 15.63 17.61 5.49
CA ALA A 323 15.47 17.03 6.83
C ALA A 323 14.33 17.68 7.63
N TYR A 324 14.15 19.00 7.53
CA TYR A 324 13.05 19.70 8.19
C TYR A 324 11.72 19.38 7.54
N ILE A 325 11.71 19.18 6.22
CA ILE A 325 10.47 18.89 5.52
C ILE A 325 9.97 17.48 5.85
N VAL A 326 10.88 16.51 6.02
CA VAL A 326 10.55 15.17 6.53
C VAL A 326 10.05 15.23 7.97
N PHE A 327 10.70 16.02 8.84
CA PHE A 327 10.25 16.18 10.23
C PHE A 327 8.86 16.80 10.32
N ILE A 328 8.60 17.86 9.55
CA ILE A 328 7.27 18.43 9.42
C ILE A 328 6.33 17.32 8.97
N GLY A 329 6.62 16.59 7.91
CA GLY A 329 5.72 15.53 7.44
C GLY A 329 5.40 14.43 8.45
N MET A 330 6.37 13.97 9.24
CA MET A 330 6.13 12.96 10.28
C MET A 330 5.27 13.50 11.43
N THR A 331 5.60 14.69 11.96
CA THR A 331 4.84 15.29 13.07
C THR A 331 3.39 15.61 12.67
N SER A 332 3.24 15.99 11.43
CA SER A 332 2.02 16.34 10.74
C SER A 332 1.13 15.11 10.51
N TRP A 333 1.70 13.96 10.14
CA TRP A 333 1.00 12.67 10.12
C TRP A 333 0.56 12.21 11.51
N ILE A 334 1.45 12.29 12.51
CA ILE A 334 1.11 11.96 13.90
C ILE A 334 -0.06 12.82 14.39
N GLY A 335 -0.05 14.12 14.09
CA GLY A 335 -1.16 15.03 14.38
C GLY A 335 -2.46 14.58 13.71
N GLY A 336 -2.42 14.19 12.44
CA GLY A 336 -3.58 13.65 11.72
C GLY A 336 -4.17 12.41 12.37
N VAL A 337 -3.33 11.42 12.72
CA VAL A 337 -3.77 10.19 13.40
C VAL A 337 -4.38 10.48 14.77
N ILE A 338 -3.79 11.41 15.54
CA ILE A 338 -4.34 11.84 16.83
C ILE A 338 -5.71 12.50 16.62
N LEU A 339 -5.86 13.36 15.62
CA LEU A 339 -7.15 14.00 15.32
C LEU A 339 -8.23 13.00 14.91
N VAL A 340 -7.88 11.96 14.14
CA VAL A 340 -8.80 10.85 13.83
C VAL A 340 -9.30 10.17 15.11
N ALA A 341 -8.41 9.94 16.09
CA ALA A 341 -8.81 9.30 17.35
C ALA A 341 -9.87 10.09 18.14
N PHE A 342 -9.97 11.41 17.92
CA PHE A 342 -10.96 12.29 18.55
C PHE A 342 -12.13 12.68 17.64
N SER A 343 -12.15 12.26 16.37
CA SER A 343 -13.17 12.68 15.41
C SER A 343 -14.45 11.84 15.55
N THR A 344 -15.41 12.35 16.31
CA THR A 344 -16.70 11.67 16.55
C THR A 344 -17.79 11.98 15.51
N THR A 345 -17.52 12.87 14.55
CA THR A 345 -18.49 13.27 13.52
C THR A 345 -17.91 13.11 12.13
N THR A 346 -18.77 12.83 11.15
CA THR A 346 -18.39 12.66 9.74
C THR A 346 -17.62 13.87 9.21
N ILE A 347 -18.06 15.09 9.54
CA ILE A 347 -17.39 16.32 9.10
C ILE A 347 -16.01 16.44 9.73
N ALA A 348 -15.85 16.13 11.03
CA ALA A 348 -14.55 16.16 11.67
C ALA A 348 -13.60 15.15 11.01
N MET A 349 -14.06 13.92 10.75
CA MET A 349 -13.26 12.89 10.06
C MET A 349 -12.85 13.34 8.65
N MET A 350 -13.79 13.89 7.87
CA MET A 350 -13.50 14.42 6.52
C MET A 350 -12.50 15.59 6.55
N LEU A 351 -12.63 16.52 7.51
CA LEU A 351 -11.69 17.63 7.66
C LEU A 351 -10.29 17.15 8.04
N VAL A 352 -10.15 16.06 8.78
CA VAL A 352 -8.84 15.46 9.08
C VAL A 352 -8.19 14.86 7.83
N PHE A 353 -8.99 14.30 6.93
CA PHE A 353 -8.54 13.88 5.61
C PHE A 353 -8.21 15.04 4.67
N GLU A 354 -8.78 16.23 4.88
CA GLU A 354 -8.48 17.45 4.13
C GLU A 354 -7.37 18.32 4.76
N PHE A 355 -6.93 18.02 5.99
CA PHE A 355 -6.01 18.90 6.69
C PHE A 355 -4.60 18.86 6.06
N PRO A 356 -4.01 20.02 5.70
CA PRO A 356 -2.71 20.17 5.00
C PRO A 356 -1.55 19.34 5.54
N PHE A 357 -1.68 18.91 6.79
CA PHE A 357 -0.66 18.30 7.60
C PHE A 357 -0.68 16.76 7.55
N SER A 358 -1.77 16.10 7.19
CA SER A 358 -1.73 14.64 6.92
C SER A 358 -0.92 14.31 5.64
N PHE A 359 -0.44 15.34 4.93
CA PHE A 359 -0.12 15.34 3.51
C PHE A 359 1.34 15.56 3.17
N LEU A 360 2.29 15.03 3.93
CA LEU A 360 3.70 15.01 3.50
C LEU A 360 4.21 13.58 3.45
N HIS A 361 3.26 12.67 3.30
CA HIS A 361 3.35 11.28 3.67
C HIS A 361 4.00 10.44 2.55
N PHE A 362 3.57 10.65 1.31
CA PHE A 362 4.07 9.87 0.17
C PHE A 362 5.17 10.59 -0.59
N SER A 363 4.92 11.80 -1.10
CA SER A 363 5.83 12.41 -2.10
C SER A 363 7.18 12.88 -1.55
N GLN A 364 7.29 13.23 -0.25
CA GLN A 364 8.55 13.64 0.40
C GLN A 364 9.57 12.51 0.50
N PHE A 365 9.09 11.31 0.86
CA PHE A 365 9.91 10.12 1.02
C PHE A 365 10.49 9.66 -0.33
N TRP A 366 9.72 9.80 -1.41
CA TRP A 366 10.16 9.50 -2.77
C TRP A 366 11.01 10.61 -3.39
N ARG A 367 10.85 11.87 -2.98
CA ARG A 367 11.69 12.98 -3.49
C ARG A 367 13.08 13.02 -2.85
N GLN A 368 13.27 12.59 -1.60
CA GLN A 368 14.63 12.34 -1.06
C GLN A 368 15.32 11.15 -1.76
N LYS A 369 14.55 10.19 -2.26
CA LYS A 369 15.01 9.07 -3.09
C LYS A 369 15.71 9.51 -4.37
N LEU A 370 15.40 10.69 -4.89
CA LEU A 370 15.99 11.27 -6.10
C LEU A 370 17.41 11.81 -5.87
N LEU A 371 17.73 12.29 -4.66
CA LEU A 371 19.08 12.70 -4.28
C LEU A 371 19.92 11.52 -3.78
N LEU A 372 19.27 10.48 -3.25
CA LEU A 372 19.91 9.29 -2.67
C LEU A 372 19.79 8.05 -3.55
N GLN A 373 19.49 8.15 -4.84
CA GLN A 373 19.06 7.01 -5.67
C GLN A 373 20.07 5.83 -5.71
N GLN A 374 21.36 6.09 -5.45
CA GLN A 374 22.39 5.05 -5.22
C GLN A 374 22.47 4.53 -3.77
N GLU A 375 22.24 5.38 -2.76
CA GLU A 375 22.23 4.97 -1.34
C GLU A 375 20.88 4.39 -0.89
N PHE A 376 19.77 4.66 -1.58
CA PHE A 376 18.44 4.18 -1.22
C PHE A 376 18.22 2.72 -1.60
N LEU A 377 18.64 2.27 -2.79
CA LEU A 377 18.63 0.84 -3.12
C LEU A 377 19.48 0.06 -2.10
N SER A 378 20.58 0.65 -1.66
CA SER A 378 21.44 0.13 -0.62
C SER A 378 20.76 0.13 0.76
N CYS A 379 19.99 1.16 1.10
CA CYS A 379 19.20 1.27 2.33
C CYS A 379 18.00 0.32 2.35
N LEU A 380 17.26 0.15 1.25
CA LEU A 380 16.18 -0.83 1.13
C LEU A 380 16.76 -2.25 1.26
N ARG A 381 17.90 -2.50 0.60
CA ARG A 381 18.63 -3.77 0.75
C ARG A 381 19.13 -4.02 2.18
N LEU A 382 19.31 -2.96 2.98
CA LEU A 382 19.82 -3.03 4.35
C LEU A 382 18.76 -3.01 5.46
N CYS A 383 17.64 -2.31 5.27
CA CYS A 383 16.40 -2.47 6.06
C CYS A 383 16.01 -3.95 6.16
N LEU A 384 16.23 -4.65 5.05
CA LEU A 384 15.98 -6.06 4.85
C LEU A 384 17.01 -7.00 5.48
N PHE A 385 18.29 -6.63 5.50
CA PHE A 385 19.35 -7.39 6.17
C PHE A 385 19.18 -7.41 7.69
N LEU A 386 18.78 -6.28 8.27
CA LEU A 386 18.55 -6.18 9.72
C LEU A 386 17.32 -6.98 10.18
N PHE A 387 16.32 -7.19 9.30
CA PHE A 387 15.14 -7.99 9.60
C PHE A 387 15.39 -9.51 9.50
N CYS A 388 16.38 -9.94 8.71
CA CYS A 388 16.85 -11.34 8.69
C CYS A 388 17.89 -11.66 9.77
N ALA A 389 18.43 -10.64 10.47
CA ALA A 389 19.44 -10.78 11.52
C ALA A 389 18.85 -10.68 12.95
N LEU A 390 17.56 -10.36 13.07
CA LEU A 390 16.72 -10.55 14.25
C LEU A 390 15.97 -11.88 14.11
#